data_AF-A0A3D5ZB05-F1
#
_entry.id   AF-A0A3D5ZB05-F1
#
_cell.length_a   1.000
_cell.length_b   1.000
_cell.length_c   1.000
_cell.angle_alpha   90.00
_cell.angle_beta   90.00
_cell.angle_gamma   90.00
#
_symmetry.space_group_name_H-M   'P 1'
#
loop_
_entity.id
_entity.type
_entity.pdbx_description
1 polymer ?
#
loop_
_entity_poly.entity_id
_entity_poly.type
_entity_poly.pdbx_seq_one_letter_code
_entity_poly.pdbx_strand_id
1 'polypeptide(L)'
;MKYLNIIIRSLVFTLIFFSSALVSEAQLNTISPYSRFGLGELESQTPSYGHGLSGSMVALSTPFSVNFTNPASYSSLARPVFQTGFTVKNFQLENAEASERNSLSKINEMSIGIPLGKGFGAAFGVFPFSSVGYELSENSVVLPDGT
;
A
#
# COMPACT_ATOMS: atom_id res chain seq x y z
N MET A 1 -38.06 -6.00 16.57
CA MET A 1 -37.68 -5.33 15.31
C MET A 1 -36.23 -4.82 15.27
N LYS A 2 -35.66 -4.24 16.35
CA LYS A 2 -34.26 -3.75 16.37
C LYS A 2 -33.20 -4.83 16.05
N TYR A 3 -33.34 -6.03 16.61
CA TYR A 3 -32.39 -7.13 16.40
C TYR A 3 -32.39 -7.69 14.97
N LEU A 4 -33.56 -7.70 14.31
CA LEU A 4 -33.69 -8.18 12.94
C LEU A 4 -32.89 -7.31 11.95
N ASN A 5 -32.93 -5.98 12.11
CA ASN A 5 -32.17 -5.07 11.25
C ASN A 5 -30.64 -5.16 11.49
N ILE A 6 -30.21 -5.47 12.70
CA ILE A 6 -28.79 -5.72 13.01
C ILE A 6 -28.30 -7.00 12.33
N ILE A 7 -29.10 -8.07 12.38
CA ILE A 7 -28.79 -9.35 11.74
C ILE A 7 -28.73 -9.17 10.22
N ILE A 8 -29.72 -8.49 9.62
CA ILE A 8 -29.74 -8.24 8.17
C ILE A 8 -28.53 -7.41 7.73
N ARG A 9 -28.15 -6.36 8.47
CA ARG A 9 -26.97 -5.54 8.14
C ARG A 9 -25.66 -6.35 8.25
N SER A 10 -25.54 -7.19 9.27
CA SER A 10 -24.39 -8.10 9.43
C SER A 10 -24.29 -9.11 8.29
N LEU A 11 -25.43 -9.66 7.87
CA LEU A 11 -25.50 -10.65 6.79
C LEU A 11 -25.16 -10.04 5.43
N VAL A 12 -25.66 -8.82 5.15
CA VAL A 12 -25.30 -8.07 3.94
C VAL A 12 -23.81 -7.73 3.93
N PHE A 13 -23.24 -7.30 5.05
CA PHE A 13 -21.81 -6.98 5.14
C PHE A 13 -20.94 -8.23 4.89
N THR A 14 -21.33 -9.36 5.46
CA THR A 14 -20.65 -10.65 5.27
C THR A 14 -20.71 -11.12 3.82
N LEU A 15 -21.87 -10.97 3.16
CA LEU A 15 -22.06 -11.33 1.76
C LEU A 15 -21.21 -10.47 0.81
N ILE A 16 -21.12 -9.16 1.07
CA ILE A 16 -20.27 -8.24 0.29
C ILE A 16 -18.79 -8.62 0.45
N PHE A 17 -18.35 -8.88 1.69
CA PHE A 17 -16.97 -9.29 1.94
C PHE A 17 -16.62 -10.61 1.25
N PHE A 18 -17.52 -11.61 1.30
CA PHE A 18 -17.29 -12.90 0.66
C PHE A 18 -17.31 -12.82 -0.88
N SER A 19 -18.17 -11.96 -1.45
CA SER A 19 -18.22 -11.74 -2.90
C SER A 19 -16.97 -11.05 -3.43
N SER A 20 -16.31 -10.21 -2.62
CA SER A 20 -15.05 -9.56 -3.01
C SER A 20 -13.89 -10.55 -3.21
N ALA A 21 -13.93 -11.71 -2.55
CA ALA A 21 -12.91 -12.74 -2.71
C ALA A 21 -12.94 -13.42 -4.09
N LEU A 22 -14.09 -13.39 -4.79
CA LEU A 22 -14.24 -13.99 -6.12
C LEU A 22 -13.61 -13.15 -7.24
N VAL A 23 -13.22 -11.90 -6.96
CA VAL A 23 -12.63 -10.96 -7.94
C VAL A 23 -11.17 -10.64 -7.60
N SER A 24 -10.50 -11.52 -6.85
CA SER A 24 -9.12 -11.31 -6.43
C SER A 24 -8.14 -11.61 -7.58
N GLU A 25 -7.90 -10.63 -8.44
CA GLU A 25 -6.75 -10.62 -9.35
C GLU A 25 -5.44 -10.45 -8.55
N ALA A 26 -4.35 -11.11 -8.97
CA ALA A 26 -3.06 -11.00 -8.30
C ALA A 26 -2.54 -9.54 -8.38
N GLN A 27 -2.23 -8.93 -7.23
CA GLN A 27 -1.73 -7.56 -7.18
C GLN A 27 -0.28 -7.50 -7.68
N LEU A 28 -0.07 -6.86 -8.84
CA LEU A 28 1.26 -6.52 -9.32
C LEU A 28 1.81 -5.32 -8.51
N ASN A 29 3.02 -5.47 -7.95
CA ASN A 29 3.64 -4.46 -7.08
C ASN A 29 4.27 -3.29 -7.87
N THR A 30 4.68 -3.55 -9.12
CA THR A 30 5.05 -2.57 -10.13
C THR A 30 4.88 -3.17 -11.53
N ILE A 31 4.62 -2.30 -12.50
CA ILE A 31 4.52 -2.59 -13.93
C ILE A 31 5.62 -1.86 -14.73
N SER A 32 6.51 -1.15 -14.03
CA SER A 32 7.55 -0.36 -14.66
C SER A 32 8.52 -1.29 -15.40
N PRO A 33 8.75 -1.09 -16.71
CA PRO A 33 9.72 -1.86 -17.47
C PRO A 33 11.14 -1.76 -16.90
N TYR A 34 11.43 -0.65 -16.21
CA TYR A 34 12.71 -0.37 -15.57
C TYR A 34 12.92 -1.13 -14.26
N SER A 35 11.86 -1.65 -13.65
CA SER A 35 11.96 -2.39 -12.39
C SER A 35 12.69 -3.74 -12.54
N ARG A 36 12.87 -4.24 -13.76
CA ARG A 36 13.52 -5.53 -14.05
C ARG A 36 15.02 -5.55 -13.75
N PHE A 37 15.65 -4.39 -13.53
CA PHE A 37 17.09 -4.28 -13.32
C PHE A 37 17.44 -3.78 -11.91
N GLY A 38 18.55 -4.29 -11.35
CA GLY A 38 19.11 -3.79 -10.09
C GLY A 38 18.18 -3.99 -8.88
N LEU A 39 17.96 -2.93 -8.11
CA LEU A 39 17.12 -2.93 -6.91
C LEU A 39 15.62 -2.81 -7.21
N GLY A 40 15.23 -2.66 -8.48
CA GLY A 40 13.85 -2.41 -8.89
C GLY A 40 13.46 -0.93 -8.91
N GLU A 41 12.15 -0.69 -8.91
CA GLU A 41 11.60 0.66 -8.77
C GLU A 41 11.63 1.05 -7.29
N LEU A 42 12.28 2.18 -6.97
CA LEU A 42 12.34 2.71 -5.61
C LEU A 42 11.00 3.32 -5.21
N GLU A 43 10.56 2.98 -4.00
CA GLU A 43 9.36 3.54 -3.43
C GLU A 43 9.67 4.75 -2.54
N SER A 44 8.73 5.69 -2.50
CA SER A 44 8.85 6.84 -1.62
C SER A 44 8.60 6.42 -0.18
N GLN A 45 9.53 6.75 0.71
CA GLN A 45 9.39 6.54 2.16
C GLN A 45 8.56 7.64 2.85
N THR A 46 7.88 8.47 2.05
CA THR A 46 7.00 9.52 2.59
C THR A 46 5.68 8.89 2.99
N PRO A 47 5.19 9.12 4.23
CA PRO A 47 3.83 8.81 4.62
C PRO A 47 2.77 9.35 3.65
N SER A 48 1.62 8.69 3.54
CA SER A 48 0.62 9.00 2.51
C SER A 48 0.13 10.45 2.55
N TYR A 49 -0.02 11.00 3.75
CA TYR A 49 -0.44 12.39 3.95
C TYR A 49 0.63 13.43 3.55
N GLY A 50 1.89 13.01 3.39
CA GLY A 50 2.99 13.86 2.95
C GLY A 50 3.16 13.95 1.44
N HIS A 51 2.55 13.06 0.65
CA HIS A 51 2.66 13.11 -0.81
C HIS A 51 2.10 14.41 -1.39
N GLY A 52 1.02 14.96 -0.82
CA GLY A 52 0.48 16.27 -1.21
C GLY A 52 1.43 17.45 -0.89
N LEU A 53 2.40 17.25 0.00
CA LEU A 53 3.43 18.23 0.36
C LEU A 53 4.75 17.99 -0.37
N SER A 54 4.74 17.21 -1.46
CA SER A 54 5.94 16.80 -2.19
C SER A 54 6.98 16.06 -1.31
N GLY A 55 6.54 15.45 -0.20
CA GLY A 55 7.43 14.78 0.75
C GLY A 55 8.09 15.68 1.79
N SER A 56 7.71 16.97 1.85
CA SER A 56 8.25 17.91 2.84
C SER A 56 7.63 17.67 4.22
N MET A 57 8.21 16.75 4.99
CA MET A 57 7.67 16.34 6.29
C MET A 57 8.58 16.63 7.49
N VAL A 58 9.82 17.07 7.26
CA VAL A 58 10.83 17.19 8.32
C VAL A 58 10.36 18.07 9.49
N ALA A 59 9.70 19.20 9.20
CA ALA A 59 9.20 20.12 10.21
C ALA A 59 7.77 19.81 10.69
N LEU A 60 7.10 18.83 10.09
CA LEU A 60 5.69 18.55 10.37
C LEU A 60 5.55 17.64 11.59
N SER A 61 4.86 18.14 12.61
CA SER A 61 4.55 17.40 13.84
C SER A 61 3.04 17.43 14.07
N THR A 62 2.42 16.27 14.08
CA THR A 62 0.96 16.10 14.18
C THR A 62 0.62 15.07 15.26
N PRO A 63 -0.39 15.32 16.10
CA PRO A 63 -0.73 14.40 17.20
C PRO A 63 -1.49 13.14 16.77
N PHE A 64 -1.87 13.04 15.49
CA PHE A 64 -2.77 12.01 14.95
C PHE A 64 -2.16 11.17 13.81
N SER A 65 -0.91 11.41 13.43
CA SER A 65 -0.23 10.65 12.39
C SER A 65 1.22 10.41 12.76
N VAL A 66 1.79 9.33 12.24
CA VAL A 66 3.20 8.99 12.47
C VAL A 66 4.03 9.59 11.34
N ASN A 67 5.13 10.25 11.69
CA ASN A 67 6.07 10.81 10.72
C ASN A 67 7.44 10.13 10.83
N PHE A 68 7.67 9.13 9.98
CA PHE A 68 8.93 8.39 9.92
C PHE A 68 10.12 9.21 9.43
N THR A 69 9.88 10.35 8.77
CA THR A 69 10.93 11.27 8.32
C THR A 69 11.55 12.05 9.50
N ASN A 70 10.79 12.21 10.59
CA ASN A 70 11.26 12.94 11.78
C ASN A 70 10.86 12.20 13.08
N PRO A 71 11.77 11.39 13.66
CA PRO A 71 11.52 10.70 14.93
C PRO A 71 11.20 11.61 16.12
N ALA A 72 11.64 12.88 16.11
CA ALA A 72 11.35 13.81 17.19
C ALA A 72 9.86 14.18 17.27
N SER A 73 9.13 14.06 16.16
CA SER A 73 7.70 14.35 16.09
C SER A 73 6.85 13.36 16.90
N TYR A 74 7.38 12.17 17.25
CA TYR A 74 6.67 11.17 18.05
C TYR A 74 6.36 11.65 19.46
N SER A 75 7.14 12.60 19.98
CA SER A 75 6.88 13.28 21.25
C SER A 75 5.54 14.03 21.28
N SER A 76 5.01 14.40 20.10
CA SER A 76 3.75 15.13 19.94
C SER A 76 2.52 14.23 19.80
N LEU A 77 2.69 12.91 19.74
CA LEU A 77 1.57 11.97 19.67
C LEU A 77 0.69 12.09 20.91
N ALA A 78 -0.60 12.31 20.72
CA ALA A 78 -1.54 12.45 21.83
C ALA A 78 -2.15 11.10 22.27
N ARG A 79 -2.28 10.15 21.33
CA ARG A 79 -2.92 8.84 21.53
C ARG A 79 -2.20 7.79 20.68
N PRO A 80 -2.36 6.48 20.97
CA PRO A 80 -1.92 5.44 20.06
C PRO A 80 -2.57 5.62 18.68
N VAL A 81 -1.76 5.63 17.63
CA VAL A 81 -2.19 5.82 16.25
C VAL A 81 -1.89 4.55 15.48
N PHE A 82 -2.89 4.03 14.77
CA PHE A 82 -2.70 3.03 13.73
C PHE A 82 -2.91 3.71 12.38
N GLN A 83 -1.90 3.66 11.52
CA GLN A 83 -1.92 4.30 10.21
C GLN A 83 -1.61 3.27 9.13
N THR A 84 -2.41 3.28 8.07
CA THR A 84 -2.18 2.49 6.87
C THR A 84 -2.38 3.40 5.66
N GLY A 85 -1.60 3.21 4.62
CA GLY A 85 -1.63 4.03 3.42
C GLY A 85 -1.81 3.20 2.17
N PHE A 86 -2.60 3.75 1.27
CA PHE A 86 -2.91 3.16 -0.02
C PHE A 86 -2.59 4.18 -1.10
N THR A 87 -1.82 3.74 -2.10
CA THR A 87 -1.43 4.58 -3.22
C THR A 87 -1.96 3.99 -4.51
N VAL A 88 -2.61 4.83 -5.30
CA VAL A 88 -2.96 4.55 -6.69
C VAL A 88 -2.05 5.39 -7.58
N LYS A 89 -1.24 4.72 -8.40
CA LYS A 89 -0.39 5.36 -9.39
C LYS A 89 -0.95 5.08 -10.78
N ASN A 90 -1.16 6.12 -11.57
CA ASN A 90 -1.58 6.00 -12.96
C ASN A 90 -0.39 6.37 -13.85
N PHE A 91 -0.09 5.51 -14.81
CA PHE A 91 1.04 5.68 -15.71
C PHE A 91 0.58 5.55 -17.16
N GLN A 92 1.19 6.36 -18.02
CA GLN A 92 1.07 6.27 -19.46
C GLN A 92 2.43 5.86 -20.00
N LEU A 93 2.51 4.69 -20.62
CA LEU A 93 3.71 4.23 -21.31
C LEU A 93 3.51 4.50 -22.80
N GLU A 94 4.47 5.20 -23.41
CA GLU A 94 4.42 5.53 -24.84
C GLU A 94 5.73 5.14 -25.50
N ASN A 95 5.61 4.44 -26.64
CA ASN A 95 6.67 4.15 -27.58
C ASN A 95 6.28 4.77 -28.94
N ALA A 96 7.17 4.68 -29.94
CA ALA A 96 6.94 5.28 -31.26
C ALA A 96 5.64 4.79 -31.96
N GLU A 97 5.13 3.62 -31.59
CA GLU A 97 3.99 2.96 -32.26
C GLU A 97 2.79 2.70 -31.34
N ALA A 98 2.94 2.79 -30.01
CA ALA A 98 1.91 2.38 -29.05
C ALA A 98 1.88 3.26 -27.81
N SER A 99 0.69 3.47 -27.25
CA SER A 99 0.43 4.23 -26.02
C SER A 99 -0.50 3.41 -25.13
N GLU A 100 -0.03 3.02 -23.94
CA GLU A 100 -0.76 2.21 -22.97
C GLU A 100 -0.96 2.92 -21.63
N ARG A 101 -2.21 2.91 -21.14
CA ARG A 101 -2.56 3.42 -19.82
C ARG A 101 -2.68 2.27 -18.84
N ASN A 102 -1.94 2.37 -17.76
CA ASN A 102 -1.98 1.39 -16.70
C ASN A 102 -2.21 2.07 -15.34
N SER A 103 -2.94 1.39 -14.48
CA SER A 103 -3.21 1.83 -13.12
C SER A 103 -2.70 0.79 -12.14
N LEU A 104 -1.91 1.22 -11.17
CA LEU A 104 -1.32 0.39 -10.13
C LEU A 104 -1.86 0.82 -8.78
N SER A 105 -2.34 -0.13 -8.01
CA SER A 105 -2.90 0.10 -6.68
C SER A 105 -2.15 -0.75 -5.66
N LYS A 106 -1.58 -0.13 -4.63
CA LYS A 106 -0.85 -0.85 -3.59
C LYS A 106 -0.92 -0.20 -2.22
N ILE A 107 -0.67 -1.02 -1.19
CA ILE A 107 -0.45 -0.57 0.18
C ILE A 107 1.00 -0.10 0.29
N ASN A 108 1.23 1.16 0.67
CA ASN A 108 2.57 1.77 0.73
C ASN A 108 3.13 1.84 2.17
N GLU A 109 2.27 1.79 3.19
CA GLU A 109 2.70 1.94 4.57
C GLU A 109 1.72 1.25 5.51
N MET A 110 2.27 0.67 6.57
CA MET A 110 1.50 0.27 7.75
C MET A 110 2.33 0.59 8.98
N SER A 111 1.76 1.34 9.91
CA SER A 111 2.49 1.82 11.08
C SER A 111 1.61 1.98 12.32
N ILE A 112 2.29 1.90 13.45
CA ILE A 112 1.74 2.08 14.79
C ILE A 112 2.62 3.07 15.54
N GLY A 113 2.02 4.15 16.03
CA GLY A 113 2.64 5.11 16.94
C GLY A 113 2.05 4.97 18.33
N ILE A 114 2.88 4.97 19.37
CA ILE A 114 2.46 4.86 20.76
C ILE A 114 3.09 6.01 21.55
N PRO A 115 2.29 6.88 22.18
CA PRO A 115 2.80 7.85 23.15
C PRO A 115 3.14 7.09 24.44
N LEU A 116 4.40 7.15 24.84
CA LEU A 116 4.92 6.45 26.02
C LEU A 116 4.95 7.35 27.27
N GLY A 117 4.84 8.67 27.10
CA GLY A 117 4.79 9.65 28.19
C GLY A 117 4.77 11.08 27.68
N LYS A 118 4.83 12.05 28.59
CA LYS A 118 4.93 13.48 28.22
C LYS A 118 6.25 13.72 27.48
N GLY A 119 6.17 14.07 26.21
CA GLY A 119 7.34 14.34 25.37
C GLY A 119 8.10 13.10 24.90
N PHE A 120 7.57 11.89 25.13
CA PHE A 120 8.19 10.65 24.66
C PHE A 120 7.18 9.78 23.93
N GLY A 121 7.54 9.35 22.72
CA GLY A 121 6.72 8.48 21.88
C GLY A 121 7.61 7.57 21.06
N ALA A 122 7.08 6.39 20.74
CA ALA A 122 7.73 5.43 19.87
C ALA A 122 6.81 5.10 18.71
N ALA A 123 7.38 4.74 17.57
CA ALA A 123 6.61 4.23 16.45
C ALA A 123 7.33 3.08 15.77
N PHE A 124 6.54 2.19 15.17
CA PHE A 124 6.99 1.05 14.42
C PHE A 124 6.15 0.95 13.15
N GLY A 125 6.75 0.57 12.03
CA GLY A 125 6.01 0.43 10.78
C GLY A 125 6.79 -0.33 9.72
N VAL A 126 6.06 -0.75 8.70
CA VAL A 126 6.58 -1.46 7.52
C VAL A 126 6.33 -0.57 6.31
N PHE A 127 7.42 -0.31 5.57
CA PHE A 127 7.44 0.46 4.33
C PHE A 127 8.23 -0.34 3.30
N PRO A 128 7.63 -0.71 2.15
CA PRO A 128 8.36 -1.34 1.06
C PRO A 128 9.36 -0.32 0.51
N PHE A 129 10.65 -0.70 0.44
CA PHE A 129 11.71 0.18 -0.05
C PHE A 129 11.80 0.18 -1.58
N SER A 130 11.66 -1.00 -2.19
CA SER A 130 11.65 -1.16 -3.64
C SER A 130 10.68 -2.26 -4.06
N SER A 131 10.32 -2.26 -5.34
CA SER A 131 9.40 -3.22 -5.94
C SER A 131 9.92 -3.65 -7.30
N VAL A 132 9.78 -4.94 -7.63
CA VAL A 132 10.11 -5.50 -8.95
C VAL A 132 8.88 -6.14 -9.55
N GLY A 133 8.62 -5.86 -10.82
CA GLY A 133 7.48 -6.38 -11.56
C GLY A 133 7.89 -7.60 -12.36
N TYR A 134 7.34 -8.76 -12.02
CA TYR A 134 7.45 -9.98 -12.82
C TYR A 134 6.05 -10.45 -13.19
N GLU A 135 5.87 -10.78 -14.46
CA GLU A 135 4.71 -11.50 -14.93
C GLU A 135 5.10 -12.97 -15.03
N LEU A 136 4.56 -13.79 -14.13
CA LEU A 136 4.77 -15.23 -14.17
C LEU A 136 3.75 -15.82 -15.17
N SER A 137 4.22 -16.07 -16.39
CA SER A 137 3.45 -16.81 -17.39
C SER A 137 3.85 -18.30 -17.33
N GLU A 138 2.94 -19.14 -16.84
CA GLU A 138 3.13 -20.59 -16.83
C GLU A 138 2.77 -21.15 -18.21
N ASN A 139 3.79 -21.38 -19.04
CA ASN A 139 3.63 -22.20 -20.23
C ASN A 139 3.94 -23.65 -19.86
N SER A 140 2.89 -24.46 -19.68
CA SER A 140 3.04 -25.91 -19.56
C SER A 140 3.50 -26.46 -20.92
N VAL A 141 4.81 -26.63 -21.07
CA VAL A 141 5.36 -27.41 -22.19
C VAL A 141 5.01 -28.86 -21.91
N VAL A 142 3.91 -29.33 -22.49
CA VAL A 142 3.57 -30.75 -22.54
C VAL A 142 4.63 -31.42 -23.41
N LEU A 143 5.58 -32.11 -22.78
CA LEU A 143 6.52 -32.97 -23.49
C LEU A 143 5.71 -34.10 -24.14
N PRO A 144 5.90 -34.40 -25.45
CA PRO A 144 5.29 -35.58 -26.03
C PRO A 144 5.90 -36.80 -25.35
N ASP A 145 5.07 -37.57 -24.63
CA ASP A 145 5.48 -38.83 -24.04
C ASP A 145 6.04 -39.73 -25.15
N GLY A 146 7.32 -40.08 -25.01
CA GLY A 146 8.02 -40.92 -25.97
C GLY A 146 7.44 -42.33 -25.98
N THR A 147 6.65 -42.64 -27.00
CA THR A 147 6.39 -44.00 -27.50
C THR A 147 6.46 -44.00 -29.02
#